data_AF-A0A7L9UNH5-F1
#
_entry.id   AF-A0A7L9UNH5-F1
#
_cell.length_a   1.000
_cell.length_b   1.000
_cell.length_c   1.000
_cell.angle_alpha   90.00
_cell.angle_beta   90.00
_cell.angle_gamma   90.00
#
_symmetry.space_group_name_H-M   'P 1'
#
loop_
_entity.id
_entity.type
_entity.pdbx_description
1 polymer ?
#
loop_
_entity_poly.entity_id
_entity_poly.type
_entity_poly.pdbx_seq_one_letter_code
_entity_poly.pdbx_strand_id
1 'polypeptide(L)'
;MDRLPEWLANLAEEDLAFIKNFVLSSGSLKQMSQLYQVSYPTMRLRLDRLIEKIRLNDNETEDPFILLVKSLAIDDRYDVDTARILIDEYRKRKDES
;
A
#
# COMPACT_ATOMS: atom_id res chain seq x y z
N MET A 1 14.24 -22.67 2.72
CA MET A 1 12.91 -22.09 2.94
C MET A 1 12.80 -20.94 1.97
N ASP A 2 11.84 -20.99 1.06
CA ASP A 2 11.63 -19.90 0.09
C ASP A 2 11.24 -18.65 0.85
N ARG A 3 12.13 -17.65 0.81
CA ARG A 3 11.90 -16.36 1.44
C ARG A 3 10.87 -15.65 0.55
N LEU A 4 9.71 -15.33 1.11
CA LEU A 4 8.71 -14.50 0.42
C LEU A 4 9.38 -13.18 -0.01
N PRO A 5 9.10 -12.69 -1.23
CA PRO A 5 9.55 -11.37 -1.66
C PRO A 5 9.12 -10.31 -0.63
N GLU A 6 9.97 -9.33 -0.35
CA GLU A 6 9.73 -8.32 0.67
C GLU A 6 8.46 -7.51 0.41
N TRP A 7 8.22 -7.14 -0.85
CA TRP A 7 6.98 -6.46 -1.25
C TRP A 7 5.72 -7.26 -0.92
N LEU A 8 5.78 -8.59 -0.97
CA LEU A 8 4.65 -9.46 -0.68
C LEU A 8 4.49 -9.69 0.82
N ALA A 9 5.61 -9.74 1.57
CA ALA A 9 5.61 -9.90 3.02
C ALA A 9 5.06 -8.67 3.76
N ASN A 10 5.18 -7.48 3.16
CA ASN A 10 4.74 -6.21 3.75
C ASN A 10 3.29 -5.82 3.40
N LEU A 11 2.57 -6.66 2.65
CA LEU A 11 1.15 -6.44 2.34
C LEU A 11 0.25 -6.97 3.46
N ALA A 12 -0.86 -6.27 3.70
CA ALA A 12 -1.88 -6.75 4.63
C ALA A 12 -2.60 -7.99 4.06
N GLU A 13 -3.22 -8.80 4.93
CA GLU A 13 -3.97 -10.00 4.51
C GLU A 13 -5.09 -9.66 3.51
N GLU A 14 -5.73 -8.50 3.68
CA GLU A 14 -6.74 -8.01 2.74
C GLU A 14 -6.19 -7.69 1.34
N ASP A 15 -4.95 -7.18 1.28
CA ASP A 15 -4.26 -6.87 0.03
C ASP A 15 -3.91 -8.17 -0.69
N LEU A 16 -3.45 -9.20 0.04
CA LEU A 16 -3.20 -10.53 -0.51
C LEU A 16 -4.47 -11.20 -1.04
N ALA A 17 -5.58 -11.10 -0.29
CA ALA A 17 -6.87 -11.61 -0.72
C ALA A 17 -7.38 -10.89 -1.98
N PHE A 18 -7.16 -9.57 -2.07
CA PHE A 18 -7.48 -8.79 -3.25
C PHE A 18 -6.67 -9.27 -4.46
N ILE A 19 -5.34 -9.43 -4.33
CA ILE A 19 -4.47 -9.92 -5.42
C ILE A 19 -4.97 -11.28 -5.92
N LYS A 20 -5.23 -12.21 -5.00
CA LYS A 20 -5.74 -13.54 -5.34
C LYS A 20 -7.03 -13.45 -6.16
N ASN A 21 -8.02 -12.70 -5.70
CA ASN A 21 -9.30 -12.58 -6.39
C ASN A 21 -9.19 -11.82 -7.71
N PHE A 22 -8.29 -10.83 -7.78
CA PHE A 22 -8.00 -10.09 -9.00
C PHE A 22 -7.42 -11.02 -10.08
N VAL A 23 -6.46 -11.87 -9.73
CA VAL A 23 -5.88 -12.86 -10.63
C VAL A 23 -6.93 -13.90 -11.06
N LEU A 24 -7.75 -14.41 -10.12
CA LEU A 24 -8.85 -15.33 -10.44
C LEU A 24 -9.92 -14.72 -11.34
N SER A 25 -10.07 -13.39 -11.32
CA SER A 25 -10.96 -12.62 -12.20
C SER A 25 -10.25 -12.15 -13.48
N SER A 26 -9.10 -12.72 -13.83
CA SER A 26 -8.29 -12.33 -14.99
C SER A 26 -7.95 -10.83 -15.06
N GLY A 27 -7.79 -10.19 -13.89
CA GLY A 27 -7.55 -8.76 -13.77
C GLY A 27 -8.76 -7.85 -14.06
N SER A 28 -9.97 -8.41 -14.12
CA SER A 28 -11.17 -7.65 -14.44
C SER A 28 -11.69 -6.85 -13.23
N LEU A 29 -11.44 -5.54 -13.24
CA LEU A 29 -12.01 -4.61 -12.26
C LEU A 29 -13.54 -4.64 -12.21
N LYS A 30 -14.20 -4.94 -13.34
CA LYS A 30 -15.66 -5.04 -13.42
C LYS A 30 -16.19 -6.29 -12.70
N GLN A 31 -15.52 -7.43 -12.86
CA GLN A 31 -15.89 -8.65 -12.13
C GLN A 31 -15.60 -8.49 -10.64
N MET A 32 -14.47 -7.88 -10.30
CA MET A 32 -14.14 -7.55 -8.91
C MET A 32 -15.19 -6.63 -8.28
N SER A 33 -15.62 -5.57 -8.96
CA SER A 33 -16.65 -4.67 -8.41
C SER A 33 -17.96 -5.40 -8.14
N GLN A 34 -18.34 -6.37 -8.98
CA GLN A 34 -19.50 -7.23 -8.76
C GLN A 34 -19.30 -8.18 -7.57
N LEU A 35 -18.15 -8.84 -7.48
CA LEU A 35 -17.81 -9.79 -6.41
C LEU A 35 -17.85 -9.13 -5.02
N TYR A 36 -17.25 -7.93 -4.91
CA TYR A 36 -17.19 -7.17 -3.66
C TYR A 36 -18.40 -6.25 -3.44
N GLN A 37 -19.37 -6.25 -4.36
CA GLN A 37 -20.59 -5.43 -4.29
C GLN A 37 -20.34 -3.93 -4.11
N VAL A 38 -19.32 -3.40 -4.77
CA VAL A 38 -18.97 -1.98 -4.76
C VAL A 38 -19.02 -1.39 -6.16
N SER A 39 -19.00 -0.06 -6.26
CA SER A 39 -18.94 0.61 -7.54
C SER A 39 -17.61 0.33 -8.26
N TYR A 40 -17.61 0.38 -9.59
CA TYR A 40 -16.38 0.28 -10.37
C TYR A 40 -15.34 1.35 -9.98
N PRO A 41 -15.71 2.64 -9.79
CA PRO A 41 -14.79 3.65 -9.26
C PRO A 41 -14.19 3.29 -7.89
N THR A 42 -14.98 2.75 -6.96
CA THR A 42 -14.48 2.30 -5.64
C THR A 42 -13.48 1.16 -5.79
N MET A 43 -13.78 0.19 -6.66
CA MET A 43 -12.88 -0.94 -6.93
C MET A 43 -11.58 -0.49 -7.59
N ARG A 44 -11.66 0.50 -8.49
CA ARG A 44 -10.51 1.11 -9.13
C ARG A 44 -9.60 1.78 -8.11
N LEU A 45 -10.17 2.57 -7.19
CA LEU A 45 -9.42 3.23 -6.12
C LEU A 45 -8.70 2.21 -5.23
N ARG A 46 -9.34 1.09 -4.91
CA ARG A 46 -8.72 0.00 -4.14
C ARG A 46 -7.52 -0.61 -4.86
N LEU A 47 -7.62 -0.84 -6.17
CA LEU A 47 -6.49 -1.31 -6.97
C LEU A 47 -5.36 -0.26 -7.00
N ASP A 48 -5.68 1.01 -7.20
CA ASP A 48 -4.68 2.07 -7.29
C ASP A 48 -3.88 2.18 -5.97
N ARG A 49 -4.55 2.09 -4.80
CA ARG A 49 -3.87 2.05 -3.48
C ARG A 49 -2.95 0.86 -3.32
N LEU A 50 -3.38 -0.32 -3.77
CA LEU A 50 -2.55 -1.52 -3.72
C LEU A 50 -1.30 -1.37 -4.60
N ILE A 51 -1.43 -0.79 -5.79
CA ILE A 51 -0.30 -0.51 -6.67
C ILE A 51 0.68 0.46 -6.00
N GLU A 52 0.19 1.51 -5.34
CA GLU A 52 1.03 2.46 -4.60
C GLU A 52 1.79 1.77 -3.45
N LYS A 53 1.12 0.91 -2.67
CA LYS A 53 1.78 0.11 -1.63
C LYS A 53 2.90 -0.77 -2.18
N ILE A 54 2.65 -1.48 -3.28
CA ILE A 54 3.68 -2.34 -3.90
C ILE A 54 4.88 -1.50 -4.34
N ARG A 55 4.64 -0.36 -5.02
CA ARG A 55 5.72 0.55 -5.45
C ARG A 55 6.53 1.15 -4.31
N LEU A 56 5.89 1.42 -3.16
CA LEU A 56 6.62 1.85 -1.97
C LEU A 56 7.52 0.76 -1.43
N ASN A 57 7.04 -0.47 -1.37
CA ASN A 57 7.83 -1.59 -0.86
C ASN A 57 8.94 -2.04 -1.82
N ASP A 58 8.78 -1.84 -3.13
CA ASP A 58 9.85 -2.06 -4.12
C ASP A 58 10.97 -1.01 -4.03
N ASN A 59 10.75 0.12 -3.36
CA ASN A 59 11.81 1.11 -3.10
C ASN A 59 12.61 0.73 -1.84
N GLU A 60 13.54 -0.22 -2.00
CA GLU A 60 14.45 -0.73 -0.95
C GLU A 60 15.35 0.36 -0.30
N THR A 61 15.38 1.58 -0.83
CA THR A 61 16.24 2.67 -0.36
C THR A 61 15.59 3.59 0.69
N GLU A 62 14.30 3.41 0.98
CA GLU A 62 13.61 4.23 1.98
C GLU A 62 13.71 3.66 3.39
N ASP A 63 13.88 4.57 4.36
CA ASP A 63 13.92 4.24 5.77
C ASP A 63 12.63 3.50 6.21
N PRO A 64 12.73 2.39 6.98
CA PRO A 64 11.55 1.62 7.42
C PRO A 64 10.48 2.46 8.13
N PHE A 65 10.88 3.50 8.87
CA PHE A 65 9.92 4.40 9.51
C PHE A 65 9.18 5.28 8.49
N ILE A 66 9.89 5.79 7.48
CA ILE A 66 9.29 6.59 6.41
C ILE A 66 8.31 5.74 5.59
N LEU A 67 8.67 4.49 5.30
CA LEU A 67 7.78 3.54 4.62
C LEU A 67 6.48 3.29 5.40
N LEU A 68 6.58 3.10 6.72
CA LEU A 68 5.41 2.92 7.59
C LEU A 68 4.51 4.16 7.57
N VAL A 69 5.07 5.37 7.69
CA VAL A 69 4.27 6.60 7.72
C VAL A 69 3.55 6.80 6.38
N LYS A 70 4.21 6.53 5.25
CA LYS A 70 3.59 6.61 3.92
C LYS A 70 2.48 5.58 3.72
N SER A 71 2.68 4.33 4.16
CA SER A 71 1.66 3.29 4.01
C SER A 71 0.39 3.62 4.80
N LEU A 72 0.53 4.19 6.01
CA LEU A 72 -0.59 4.66 6.81
C LEU A 72 -1.39 5.79 6.14
N ALA A 73 -0.71 6.69 5.43
CA ALA A 73 -1.36 7.74 4.65
C ALA A 73 -2.16 7.19 3.46
N ILE A 74 -1.61 6.19 2.75
CA ILE A 74 -2.32 5.50 1.64
C ILE A 74 -3.57 4.78 2.14
N ASP A 75 -3.53 4.25 3.35
CA ASP A 75 -4.65 3.58 4.00
C ASP A 75 -5.71 4.55 4.58
N ASP A 76 -5.61 5.86 4.28
CA ASP A 76 -6.44 6.94 4.83
C ASP A 76 -6.50 6.94 6.37
N ARG A 77 -5.49 6.38 7.06
CA ARG A 77 -5.46 6.40 8.53
C ARG A 77 -5.25 7.81 9.07
N TYR A 78 -4.48 8.62 8.32
CA TYR A 78 -4.24 10.04 8.53
C TYR A 78 -4.06 10.73 7.17
N ASP A 79 -4.18 12.05 7.13
CA ASP A 79 -3.99 12.81 5.90
C ASP A 79 -2.50 12.93 5.50
N VAL A 80 -2.28 13.27 4.23
CA VAL A 80 -0.95 13.38 3.63
C VAL A 80 -0.10 14.49 4.28
N ASP A 81 -0.72 15.59 4.74
CA ASP A 81 0.02 16.67 5.39
C ASP A 81 0.54 16.21 6.76
N THR A 82 -0.26 15.47 7.53
CA THR A 82 0.18 14.82 8.77
C THR A 82 1.36 13.89 8.53
N ALA A 83 1.30 13.05 7.50
CA ALA A 83 2.40 12.16 7.13
C ALA A 83 3.68 12.92 6.78
N ARG A 84 3.57 14.04 6.05
CA ARG A 84 4.72 14.90 5.70
C ARG A 84 5.38 15.49 6.94
N ILE A 85 4.59 16.00 7.90
CA ILE A 85 5.11 16.56 9.15
C ILE A 85 5.93 15.50 9.92
N LEU A 86 5.42 14.28 10.04
CA LEU A 86 6.09 13.19 10.75
C LEU A 86 7.41 12.79 10.07
N ILE A 87 7.43 12.71 8.73
CA ILE A 87 8.64 12.37 7.96
C ILE A 87 9.70 13.48 8.11
N ASP A 88 9.29 14.74 8.03
CA ASP A 88 10.21 15.88 8.13
C ASP A 88 10.84 15.98 9.53
N GLU A 89 10.04 15.80 10.58
CA GLU A 89 10.54 15.77 11.96
C GLU A 89 11.50 14.61 12.21
N TYR A 90 11.20 13.43 11.66
CA TYR A 90 12.09 12.26 11.74
C TYR A 90 13.43 12.52 11.06
N ARG A 91 13.42 13.09 9.85
CA ARG A 91 14.65 13.42 9.10
C ARG A 91 15.53 14.41 9.85
N LYS A 92 14.95 15.47 10.41
CA LYS A 92 15.69 16.47 11.21
C LYS A 92 16.45 15.81 12.37
N ARG A 93 15.78 14.95 13.15
CA ARG A 93 16.41 14.27 14.29
C ARG A 93 17.50 13.29 13.88
N LYS A 94 17.34 12.65 12.72
CA LYS A 94 18.33 11.72 12.16
C LYS A 94 19.57 12.45 11.68
N ASP A 95 19.43 13.65 11.12
CA ASP A 95 20.55 14.49 10.67
C ASP A 95 21.30 15.17 11.85
N GLU A 96 20.64 15.30 13.01
CA GLU A 96 21.21 15.84 14.25
C GLU A 96 22.00 14.81 15.09
N SER A 97 21.93 13.51 14.75
CA SER A 97 22.63 12.41 15.45
C SER A 97 23.86 11.92 14.69
#